data_AF-A0AAD0ANF5-F1
#
_entry.id   AF-A0AAD0ANF5-F1
#
_cell.length_a   1.000
_cell.length_b   1.000
_cell.length_c   1.000
_cell.angle_alpha   90.00
_cell.angle_beta   90.00
_cell.angle_gamma   90.00
#
_symmetry.space_group_name_H-M   'P 1'
#
loop_
_entity.id
_entity.type
_entity.pdbx_description
1 polymer ?
#
loop_
_entity_poly.entity_id
_entity_poly.type
_entity_poly.pdbx_seq_one_letter_code
_entity_poly.pdbx_strand_id
1 'polypeptide(L)'
;MNKNLDNDFDIVISSKSEIKEFNFESYELNAVEIATVSEQEKIFMNTYKKYKNNLFDMCSSLALIEKTLKPSNSFMAWYESKGLSKDAVSVYLKRWNLYLEFQNYKDKIFAYSDQAIKILTNKELQYEEVLGILENDIYKVKEIKKQLLPVIEKNKLEFLPAGQKFFNFNKIKRMEKRAKTLKDDEREEYKKELKEYINNLQKLMEEL
;
A
#
# COMPACT_ATOMS: atom_id res chain seq x y z
N MET A 1 21.52 32.34 14.75
CA MET A 1 22.49 31.24 14.88
C MET A 1 22.01 30.09 14.01
N ASN A 2 22.55 29.99 12.79
CA ASN A 2 22.32 28.88 11.87
C ASN A 2 22.92 27.62 12.47
N LYS A 3 22.07 26.62 12.76
CA LYS A 3 22.55 25.24 12.93
C LYS A 3 22.45 24.57 11.56
N ASN A 4 23.59 24.10 11.09
CA ASN A 4 23.83 23.35 9.86
C ASN A 4 22.69 22.34 9.58
N LEU A 5 21.91 22.62 8.54
CA LEU A 5 21.02 21.65 7.88
C LEU A 5 21.74 20.95 6.70
N ASP A 6 22.97 21.35 6.40
CA ASP A 6 23.76 20.78 5.28
C ASP A 6 24.41 19.43 5.63
N ASN A 7 24.45 19.03 6.92
CA ASN A 7 25.14 17.81 7.36
C ASN A 7 24.24 16.55 7.45
N ASP A 8 22.91 16.68 7.43
CA ASP A 8 22.02 15.51 7.49
C ASP A 8 21.75 14.89 6.11
N PHE A 9 22.12 15.57 5.02
CA PHE A 9 21.75 15.15 3.66
C PHE A 9 22.74 14.15 3.03
N ASP A 10 24.03 14.25 3.35
CA ASP A 10 25.04 13.27 2.90
C ASP A 10 24.83 11.91 3.56
N ILE A 11 24.23 11.88 4.76
CA ILE A 11 23.96 10.65 5.51
C ILE A 11 22.76 9.89 4.94
N VAL A 12 21.74 10.58 4.42
CA VAL A 12 20.50 9.95 3.94
C VAL A 12 20.66 9.26 2.58
N ILE A 13 21.53 9.78 1.70
CA ILE A 13 21.89 9.09 0.46
C ILE A 13 22.91 7.95 0.70
N SER A 14 23.62 7.97 1.83
CA SER A 14 24.65 7.00 2.21
C SER A 14 24.11 5.67 2.78
N SER A 15 22.79 5.52 2.99
CA SER A 15 22.22 4.24 3.45
C SER A 15 22.04 3.23 2.29
N LYS A 16 23.17 2.67 1.83
CA LYS A 16 23.32 1.35 1.15
C LYS A 16 22.59 1.05 -0.17
N SER A 17 21.89 1.99 -0.80
CA SER A 17 21.63 1.89 -2.26
C SER A 17 22.44 2.96 -2.97
N GLU A 18 23.66 2.62 -3.37
CA GLU A 18 24.51 3.44 -4.23
C GLU A 18 23.66 3.96 -5.39
N ILE A 19 23.40 5.27 -5.42
CA ILE A 19 23.05 5.92 -6.69
C ILE A 19 24.32 5.76 -7.51
N LYS A 20 24.36 4.74 -8.37
CA LYS A 20 25.48 4.54 -9.28
C LYS A 20 25.55 5.75 -10.18
N GLU A 21 26.68 6.45 -10.15
CA GLU A 21 26.95 7.50 -11.10
C GLU A 21 26.86 6.92 -12.52
N PHE A 22 26.24 7.67 -13.42
CA PHE A 22 26.14 7.25 -14.81
C PHE A 22 27.54 7.21 -15.42
N ASN A 23 27.99 6.03 -15.84
CA ASN A 23 29.32 5.88 -16.43
C ASN A 23 29.32 6.37 -17.89
N PHE A 24 29.61 7.66 -18.09
CA PHE A 24 29.72 8.28 -19.41
C PHE A 24 30.77 7.58 -20.29
N GLU A 25 31.86 7.07 -19.72
CA GLU A 25 32.97 6.45 -20.45
C GLU A 25 32.59 5.12 -21.12
N SER A 26 31.50 4.49 -20.66
CA SER A 26 30.96 3.27 -21.28
C SER A 26 30.19 3.54 -22.58
N TYR A 27 30.08 4.79 -23.00
CA TYR A 27 29.28 5.22 -24.14
C TYR A 27 30.07 6.19 -25.02
N GLU A 28 29.85 6.14 -26.34
CA GLU A 28 30.49 7.04 -27.31
C GLU A 28 29.84 8.43 -27.32
N LEU A 29 29.91 9.13 -26.18
CA LEU A 29 29.32 10.46 -26.00
C LEU A 29 30.37 11.55 -26.24
N ASN A 30 29.97 12.63 -26.91
CA ASN A 30 30.81 13.80 -27.10
C ASN A 30 30.74 14.76 -25.89
N ALA A 31 31.67 15.72 -25.83
CA ALA A 31 31.78 16.66 -24.71
C ALA A 31 30.50 17.49 -24.46
N VAL A 32 29.75 17.82 -25.52
CA VAL A 32 28.49 18.58 -25.41
C VAL A 32 27.39 17.71 -24.81
N GLU A 33 27.31 16.45 -25.20
CA GLU A 33 26.35 15.47 -24.65
C GLU A 33 26.63 15.21 -23.17
N ILE A 34 27.89 14.96 -22.80
CA ILE A 34 28.29 14.74 -21.41
C ILE A 34 27.92 15.94 -20.54
N ALA A 35 28.25 17.16 -20.99
CA ALA A 35 27.91 18.39 -20.26
C ALA A 35 26.39 18.57 -20.11
N THR A 36 25.63 18.30 -21.18
CA THR A 36 24.17 18.43 -21.19
C THR A 36 23.52 17.45 -20.22
N VAL A 37 23.87 16.17 -20.30
CA VAL A 37 23.31 15.13 -19.43
C VAL A 37 23.68 15.39 -17.97
N SER A 38 24.93 15.77 -17.69
CA SER A 38 25.38 16.09 -16.34
C SER A 38 24.58 17.24 -15.70
N GLU A 39 24.28 18.29 -16.47
CA GLU A 39 23.47 19.42 -15.99
C GLU A 39 22.01 19.01 -15.76
N GLN A 40 21.42 18.27 -16.71
CA GLN A 40 20.03 17.82 -16.60
C GLN A 40 19.83 16.79 -15.49
N GLU A 41 20.80 15.92 -15.24
CA GLU A 41 20.77 14.94 -14.15
C GLU A 41 20.69 15.65 -12.79
N LYS A 42 21.47 16.70 -12.58
CA LYS A 42 21.39 17.51 -11.35
C LYS A 42 19.99 18.10 -11.16
N ILE A 43 19.41 18.69 -12.21
CA ILE A 43 18.06 19.27 -12.17
C ILE A 43 17.02 18.18 -11.88
N PHE A 44 17.12 17.04 -12.57
CA PHE A 44 16.21 15.91 -12.42
C PHE A 44 16.25 15.35 -10.99
N MET A 45 17.44 15.06 -10.47
CA MET A 45 17.59 14.48 -9.13
C MET A 45 17.14 15.44 -8.03
N ASN A 46 17.40 16.74 -8.17
CA ASN A 46 16.90 17.75 -7.24
C ASN A 46 15.37 17.87 -7.27
N THR A 47 14.77 17.80 -8.45
CA THR A 47 13.31 17.83 -8.63
C THR A 47 12.66 16.57 -8.07
N TYR A 48 13.27 15.41 -8.30
CA TYR A 48 12.83 14.13 -7.79
C TYR A 48 12.85 14.09 -6.25
N LYS A 49 13.90 14.64 -5.62
CA LYS A 49 13.97 14.80 -4.15
C LYS A 49 12.82 15.66 -3.62
N LYS A 50 12.56 16.83 -4.24
CA LYS A 50 11.44 17.69 -3.88
C LYS A 50 10.09 16.97 -4.01
N TYR A 51 9.90 16.21 -5.10
CA TYR A 51 8.70 15.42 -5.31
C TYR A 51 8.46 14.40 -4.18
N LYS A 52 9.50 13.68 -3.73
CA LYS A 52 9.39 12.74 -2.61
C LYS A 52 9.00 13.42 -1.30
N ASN A 53 9.63 14.56 -0.98
CA ASN A 53 9.28 15.34 0.21
C ASN A 53 7.83 15.85 0.14
N ASN A 54 7.39 16.31 -1.03
CA ASN A 54 6.01 16.71 -1.23
C ASN A 54 5.03 15.54 -1.01
N LEU A 55 5.39 14.32 -1.42
CA LEU A 55 4.55 13.15 -1.17
C LEU A 55 4.41 12.85 0.33
N PHE A 56 5.50 13.00 1.10
CA PHE A 56 5.48 12.91 2.56
C PHE A 56 4.51 13.93 3.17
N ASP A 57 4.66 15.20 2.80
CA ASP A 57 3.83 16.29 3.31
C ASP A 57 2.36 16.14 2.88
N MET A 58 2.10 15.65 1.66
CA MET A 58 0.75 15.34 1.20
C MET A 58 0.10 14.24 2.05
N CYS A 59 0.82 13.15 2.32
CA CYS A 59 0.29 12.03 3.10
C CYS A 59 0.04 12.43 4.56
N SER A 60 0.95 13.21 5.17
CA SER A 60 0.80 13.70 6.54
C SER A 60 -0.37 14.68 6.68
N SER A 61 -0.48 15.63 5.73
CA SER A 61 -1.57 16.62 5.68
C SER A 61 -2.91 15.94 5.49
N LEU A 62 -3.00 14.96 4.59
CA LEU A 62 -4.22 14.20 4.35
C LEU A 62 -4.67 13.44 5.61
N ALA A 63 -3.75 12.82 6.34
CA ALA A 63 -4.06 12.13 7.59
C ALA A 63 -4.58 13.08 8.68
N LEU A 64 -4.02 14.29 8.77
CA LEU A 64 -4.52 15.32 9.68
C LEU A 64 -5.93 15.78 9.30
N ILE A 65 -6.19 15.95 8.00
CA ILE A 65 -7.52 16.30 7.47
C ILE A 65 -8.53 15.18 7.74
N GLU A 66 -8.17 13.92 7.50
CA GLU A 66 -9.02 12.76 7.84
C GLU A 66 -9.39 12.82 9.33
N LYS A 67 -8.39 12.91 10.22
CA LYS A 67 -8.60 12.97 11.67
C LYS A 67 -9.54 14.10 12.07
N THR A 68 -9.42 15.26 11.43
CA THR A 68 -10.22 16.46 11.73
C THR A 68 -11.67 16.34 11.24
N LEU A 69 -11.89 15.76 10.05
CA LEU A 69 -13.22 15.67 9.41
C LEU A 69 -13.97 14.36 9.71
N LYS A 70 -13.32 13.38 10.33
CA LYS A 70 -13.92 12.10 10.72
C LYS A 70 -15.09 12.25 11.71
N PRO A 71 -15.02 13.10 12.76
CA PRO A 71 -16.14 13.29 13.69
C PRO A 71 -17.41 13.85 13.03
N SER A 72 -17.24 14.72 12.02
CA SER A 72 -18.35 15.32 11.26
C SER A 72 -18.80 14.48 10.07
N ASN A 73 -18.18 13.31 9.83
CA ASN A 73 -18.44 12.45 8.67
C ASN A 73 -18.35 13.18 7.31
N SER A 74 -17.57 14.25 7.22
CA SER A 74 -17.48 15.14 6.05
C SER A 74 -16.22 14.93 5.20
N PHE A 75 -15.34 14.00 5.60
CA PHE A 75 -14.09 13.72 4.91
C PHE A 75 -14.27 13.30 3.45
N MET A 76 -15.30 12.49 3.17
CA MET A 76 -15.62 12.03 1.82
C MET A 76 -15.99 13.17 0.89
N ALA A 77 -16.94 14.01 1.32
CA ALA A 77 -17.35 15.19 0.57
C ALA A 77 -16.16 16.15 0.32
N TRP A 78 -15.27 16.30 1.30
CA TRP A 78 -14.07 17.13 1.14
C TRP A 78 -13.15 16.58 0.04
N TYR A 79 -12.75 15.30 0.08
CA TYR A 79 -11.79 14.81 -0.91
C TYR A 79 -12.39 14.76 -2.32
N GLU A 80 -13.69 14.47 -2.44
CA GLU A 80 -14.40 14.48 -3.73
C GLU A 80 -14.44 15.89 -4.33
N SER A 81 -14.67 16.92 -3.51
CA SER A 81 -14.61 18.32 -3.94
C SER A 81 -13.24 18.76 -4.45
N LYS A 82 -12.17 18.04 -4.09
CA LYS A 82 -10.80 18.28 -4.55
C LYS A 82 -10.40 17.40 -5.74
N GLY A 83 -11.33 16.61 -6.27
CA GLY A 83 -11.08 15.71 -7.39
C GLY A 83 -10.25 14.48 -7.02
N LEU A 84 -10.11 14.17 -5.74
CA LEU A 84 -9.39 12.98 -5.29
C LEU A 84 -10.30 11.75 -5.36
N SER A 85 -9.75 10.64 -5.86
CA SER A 85 -10.46 9.35 -5.82
C SER A 85 -10.32 8.70 -4.44
N LYS A 86 -11.32 7.90 -4.05
CA LYS A 86 -11.26 7.07 -2.85
C LYS A 86 -10.04 6.14 -2.83
N ASP A 87 -9.63 5.61 -3.98
CA ASP A 87 -8.46 4.73 -4.09
C ASP A 87 -7.16 5.50 -3.80
N ALA A 88 -6.99 6.69 -4.37
CA ALA A 88 -5.82 7.55 -4.12
C ALA A 88 -5.74 7.93 -2.63
N VAL A 89 -6.85 8.39 -2.06
CA VAL A 89 -6.96 8.74 -0.63
C VAL A 89 -6.59 7.52 0.24
N SER A 90 -7.12 6.35 -0.08
CA SER A 90 -6.81 5.12 0.66
C SER A 90 -5.32 4.77 0.61
N VAL A 91 -4.67 4.91 -0.55
CA VAL A 91 -3.23 4.63 -0.69
C VAL A 91 -2.38 5.62 0.10
N TYR A 92 -2.69 6.92 0.04
CA TYR A 92 -1.94 7.93 0.78
C TYR A 92 -2.05 7.74 2.29
N LEU A 93 -3.25 7.45 2.80
CA LEU A 93 -3.45 7.14 4.22
C LEU A 93 -2.74 5.86 4.63
N LYS A 94 -2.77 4.80 3.80
CA LYS A 94 -2.02 3.57 4.02
C LYS A 94 -0.52 3.82 4.09
N ARG A 95 0.03 4.60 3.15
CA ARG A 95 1.45 4.98 3.12
C ARG A 95 1.85 5.74 4.39
N TRP A 96 1.01 6.68 4.84
CA TRP A 96 1.24 7.41 6.08
C TRP A 96 1.25 6.50 7.32
N ASN A 97 0.26 5.60 7.43
CA ASN A 97 0.18 4.67 8.56
C ASN A 97 1.37 3.70 8.59
N LEU A 98 1.81 3.21 7.43
CA LEU A 98 3.01 2.38 7.32
C LEU A 98 4.25 3.15 7.80
N TYR A 99 4.38 4.43 7.45
CA TYR A 99 5.45 5.28 7.97
C TYR A 99 5.40 5.45 9.49
N LEU A 100 4.22 5.65 10.09
CA LEU A 100 4.09 5.79 11.55
C LEU A 100 4.57 4.53 12.29
N GLU A 101 4.34 3.35 11.71
CA GLU A 101 4.74 2.05 12.26
C GLU A 101 6.23 1.75 12.04
N PHE A 102 6.80 2.22 10.92
CA PHE A 102 8.17 1.94 10.48
C PHE A 102 8.96 3.24 10.19
N GLN A 103 9.03 4.16 11.17
CA GLN A 103 9.59 5.50 10.96
C GLN A 103 11.03 5.50 10.44
N ASN A 104 11.85 4.55 10.90
CA ASN A 104 13.24 4.38 10.46
C ASN A 104 13.39 4.01 8.98
N TYR A 105 12.28 3.65 8.31
CA TYR A 105 12.24 3.26 6.90
C TYR A 105 11.54 4.30 6.02
N LYS A 106 11.46 5.57 6.48
CA LYS A 106 10.81 6.68 5.76
C LYS A 106 11.12 6.68 4.26
N ASP A 107 12.39 6.74 3.88
CA ASP A 107 12.77 6.89 2.47
C ASP A 107 12.35 5.68 1.62
N LYS A 108 12.40 4.47 2.19
CA LYS A 108 11.94 3.25 1.53
C LYS A 108 10.42 3.28 1.33
N ILE A 109 9.67 3.66 2.36
CA ILE A 109 8.21 3.74 2.36
C ILE A 109 7.70 4.69 1.29
N PHE A 110 8.33 5.85 1.15
CA PHE A 110 7.97 6.86 0.17
C PHE A 110 8.56 6.61 -1.23
N ALA A 111 9.44 5.60 -1.39
CA ALA A 111 9.88 5.11 -2.69
C ALA A 111 8.98 4.00 -3.26
N TYR A 112 8.19 3.31 -2.43
CA TYR A 112 7.29 2.25 -2.90
C TYR A 112 6.17 2.76 -3.81
N SER A 113 5.94 2.02 -4.89
CA SER A 113 4.75 2.18 -5.72
C SER A 113 3.46 1.97 -4.92
N ASP A 114 2.37 2.57 -5.40
CA ASP A 114 1.05 2.43 -4.77
C ASP A 114 0.60 0.96 -4.65
N GLN A 115 0.97 0.10 -5.61
CA GLN A 115 0.69 -1.33 -5.54
C GLN A 115 1.46 -2.02 -4.41
N ALA A 116 2.74 -1.67 -4.20
CA ALA A 116 3.52 -2.20 -3.11
C ALA A 116 2.93 -1.77 -1.76
N ILE A 117 2.55 -0.49 -1.60
CA ILE A 117 1.87 0.01 -0.40
C ILE A 117 0.59 -0.79 -0.12
N LYS A 118 -0.23 -1.07 -1.13
CA LYS A 118 -1.45 -1.86 -0.96
C LYS A 118 -1.17 -3.29 -0.45
N ILE A 119 -0.04 -3.88 -0.82
CA ILE A 119 0.35 -5.23 -0.37
C ILE A 119 0.90 -5.16 1.05
N LEU A 120 1.85 -4.25 1.31
CA LEU A 120 2.51 -4.10 2.62
C LEU A 120 1.57 -3.69 3.74
N THR A 121 0.46 -3.02 3.41
CA THR A 121 -0.59 -2.63 4.38
C THR A 121 -1.78 -3.59 4.37
N ASN A 122 -1.59 -4.82 3.91
CA ASN A 122 -2.62 -5.84 3.98
C ASN A 122 -2.82 -6.28 5.43
N LYS A 123 -4.06 -6.23 5.90
CA LYS A 123 -4.46 -6.58 7.27
C LYS A 123 -4.14 -8.01 7.72
N GLU A 124 -3.85 -8.91 6.77
CA GLU A 124 -3.47 -10.29 7.08
C GLU A 124 -1.97 -10.43 7.36
N LEU A 125 -1.19 -9.38 7.06
CA LEU A 125 0.25 -9.37 7.34
C LEU A 125 0.54 -9.00 8.79
N GLN A 126 1.57 -9.63 9.35
CA GLN A 126 2.15 -9.29 10.65
C GLN A 126 3.31 -8.30 10.48
N TYR A 127 3.68 -7.66 11.59
CA TYR A 127 4.76 -6.67 11.64
C TYR A 127 6.07 -7.21 11.06
N GLU A 128 6.46 -8.43 11.45
CA GLU A 128 7.73 -9.07 11.08
C GLU A 128 7.81 -9.34 9.56
N GLU A 129 6.67 -9.65 8.93
CA GLU A 129 6.59 -9.93 7.49
C GLU A 129 6.83 -8.66 6.67
N VAL A 130 6.31 -7.52 7.15
CA VAL A 130 6.52 -6.21 6.54
C VAL A 130 7.94 -5.73 6.83
N LEU A 131 8.44 -5.90 8.06
CA LEU A 131 9.82 -5.56 8.43
C LEU A 131 10.83 -6.30 7.54
N GLY A 132 10.62 -7.59 7.28
CA GLY A 132 11.48 -8.38 6.42
C GLY A 132 11.59 -7.82 5.00
N ILE A 133 10.52 -7.26 4.44
CA ILE A 133 10.58 -6.58 3.13
C ILE A 133 11.43 -5.30 3.20
N LEU A 134 11.26 -4.52 4.27
CA LEU A 134 11.95 -3.24 4.46
C LEU A 134 13.46 -3.44 4.74
N GLU A 135 13.83 -4.42 5.54
CA GLU A 135 15.22 -4.74 5.89
C GLU A 135 16.00 -5.30 4.69
N ASN A 136 15.34 -6.09 3.84
CA ASN A 136 15.97 -6.73 2.67
C ASN A 136 15.92 -5.88 1.39
N ASP A 137 15.51 -4.61 1.47
CA ASP A 137 15.50 -3.67 0.33
C ASP A 137 14.72 -4.18 -0.90
N ILE A 138 13.59 -4.85 -0.66
CA ILE A 138 12.79 -5.43 -1.75
C ILE A 138 11.77 -4.39 -2.24
N TYR A 139 12.05 -3.79 -3.41
CA TYR A 139 11.19 -2.74 -4.00
C TYR A 139 10.26 -3.25 -5.11
N LYS A 140 10.64 -4.31 -5.82
CA LYS A 140 9.88 -4.77 -6.99
C LYS A 140 8.60 -5.46 -6.54
N VAL A 141 7.46 -4.95 -7.02
CA VAL A 141 6.13 -5.50 -6.71
C VAL A 141 6.04 -7.01 -6.97
N LYS A 142 6.70 -7.52 -8.02
CA LYS A 142 6.72 -8.95 -8.33
C LYS A 142 7.40 -9.78 -7.23
N GLU A 143 8.50 -9.28 -6.67
CA GLU A 143 9.25 -9.95 -5.61
C GLU A 143 8.50 -9.87 -4.27
N ILE A 144 7.95 -8.69 -3.94
CA ILE A 144 7.08 -8.50 -2.77
C ILE A 144 5.90 -9.47 -2.83
N LYS A 145 5.22 -9.58 -3.98
CA LYS A 145 4.11 -10.53 -4.16
C LYS A 145 4.56 -11.97 -3.97
N LYS A 146 5.69 -12.37 -4.54
CA LYS A 146 6.21 -13.74 -4.44
C LYS A 146 6.43 -14.14 -2.97
N GLN A 147 6.88 -13.22 -2.14
CA GLN A 147 7.13 -13.49 -0.72
C GLN A 147 5.86 -13.40 0.13
N LEU A 148 5.05 -12.35 -0.06
CA LEU A 148 3.96 -12.04 0.85
C LEU A 148 2.62 -12.66 0.48
N LEU A 149 2.35 -13.02 -0.79
CA LEU A 149 1.07 -13.62 -1.15
C LEU A 149 0.83 -14.99 -0.47
N PRO A 150 1.80 -15.92 -0.45
CA PRO A 150 1.62 -17.20 0.25
C PRO A 150 1.35 -17.00 1.75
N VAL A 151 2.01 -16.00 2.34
CA VAL A 151 1.86 -15.64 3.75
C VAL A 151 0.47 -15.06 4.03
N ILE A 152 0.01 -14.12 3.19
CA ILE A 152 -1.35 -13.57 3.26
C ILE A 152 -2.41 -14.68 3.12
N GLU A 153 -2.18 -15.65 2.23
CA GLU A 153 -3.09 -16.78 2.05
C GLU A 153 -3.11 -17.71 3.26
N LYS A 154 -1.94 -18.01 3.82
CA LYS A 154 -1.80 -18.81 5.04
C LYS A 154 -2.46 -18.12 6.23
N ASN A 155 -2.18 -16.85 6.47
CA ASN A 155 -2.71 -16.11 7.62
C ASN A 155 -4.26 -16.02 7.57
N LYS A 156 -4.85 -15.86 6.37
CA LYS A 156 -6.31 -15.94 6.18
C LYS A 156 -6.92 -17.29 6.59
N LEU A 157 -6.16 -18.36 6.52
CA LEU A 157 -6.56 -19.72 6.90
C LEU A 157 -6.28 -20.00 8.39
N GLU A 158 -5.32 -19.32 9.01
CA GLU A 158 -4.98 -19.52 10.43
C GLU A 158 -5.95 -18.81 11.39
N PHE A 159 -6.61 -17.71 10.98
CA PHE A 159 -7.68 -17.07 11.77
C PHE A 159 -9.06 -17.75 11.61
N LEU A 160 -9.09 -19.08 11.66
CA LEU A 160 -10.32 -19.84 11.81
C LEU A 160 -10.72 -19.87 13.29
N PRO A 161 -12.01 -19.66 13.64
CA PRO A 161 -12.51 -19.87 14.99
C PRO A 161 -12.08 -21.24 15.54
N ALA A 162 -11.72 -21.31 16.82
CA ALA A 162 -11.26 -22.55 17.46
C ALA A 162 -12.21 -23.73 17.13
N GLY A 163 -11.64 -24.80 16.55
CA GLY A 163 -12.38 -25.99 16.09
C GLY A 163 -12.61 -26.09 14.58
N GLN A 164 -12.31 -25.05 13.79
CA GLN A 164 -12.43 -25.08 12.32
C GLN A 164 -11.07 -25.26 11.66
N LYS A 165 -10.92 -26.29 10.81
CA LYS A 165 -9.69 -26.59 10.07
C LYS A 165 -9.73 -26.20 8.58
N PHE A 166 -10.92 -26.09 7.99
CA PHE A 166 -11.06 -26.06 6.53
C PHE A 166 -11.89 -24.90 5.95
N PHE A 167 -12.80 -24.28 6.72
CA PHE A 167 -13.74 -23.29 6.18
C PHE A 167 -13.76 -21.99 6.96
N ASN A 168 -13.55 -20.86 6.26
CA ASN A 168 -13.62 -19.51 6.84
C ASN A 168 -15.04 -18.90 6.71
N PHE A 169 -15.76 -18.83 7.82
CA PHE A 169 -17.15 -18.38 7.88
C PHE A 169 -17.32 -16.85 7.80
N ASN A 170 -16.25 -16.07 7.66
CA ASN A 170 -16.35 -14.63 7.42
C ASN A 170 -17.11 -14.30 6.13
N LYS A 171 -17.13 -15.21 5.15
CA LYS A 171 -17.96 -15.10 3.95
C LYS A 171 -19.46 -15.09 4.29
N ILE A 172 -19.89 -15.94 5.23
CA ILE A 172 -21.28 -15.98 5.71
C ILE A 172 -21.66 -14.67 6.40
N LYS A 173 -20.78 -14.12 7.25
CA LYS A 173 -21.00 -12.81 7.88
C LYS A 173 -21.16 -11.67 6.86
N ARG A 174 -20.44 -11.74 5.72
CA ARG A 174 -20.60 -10.75 4.63
C ARG A 174 -21.92 -10.92 3.88
N MET A 175 -22.35 -12.16 3.64
CA MET A 175 -23.66 -12.46 3.06
C MET A 175 -24.79 -11.95 3.94
N GLU A 176 -24.69 -12.13 5.26
CA GLU A 176 -25.66 -11.61 6.23
C GLU A 176 -25.76 -10.07 6.19
N LYS A 177 -24.61 -9.39 6.17
CA LYS A 177 -24.57 -7.93 6.04
C LYS A 177 -25.20 -7.44 4.73
N ARG A 178 -24.95 -8.13 3.62
CA ARG A 178 -25.55 -7.80 2.32
C ARG A 178 -27.06 -7.97 2.33
N ALA A 179 -27.58 -9.06 2.89
CA ALA A 179 -29.02 -9.30 2.99
C ALA A 179 -29.76 -8.17 3.76
N LYS A 180 -29.11 -7.61 4.78
CA LYS A 180 -29.64 -6.49 5.60
C LYS A 180 -29.69 -5.15 4.85
N THR A 181 -28.92 -4.99 3.79
CA THR A 181 -28.84 -3.74 3.00
C THR A 181 -29.64 -3.76 1.70
N LEU A 182 -30.16 -4.92 1.29
CA LEU A 182 -30.98 -5.07 0.09
C LEU A 182 -32.42 -4.60 0.32
N LYS A 183 -33.06 -4.12 -0.75
CA LYS A 183 -34.50 -3.86 -0.80
C LYS A 183 -35.29 -5.18 -0.72
N ASP A 184 -36.58 -5.12 -0.39
CA ASP A 184 -37.35 -6.33 -0.08
C ASP A 184 -37.53 -7.27 -1.29
N ASP A 185 -37.66 -6.73 -2.49
CA ASP A 185 -37.70 -7.47 -3.76
C ASP A 185 -36.37 -8.17 -4.07
N GLU A 186 -35.25 -7.45 -3.97
CA GLU A 186 -33.90 -8.00 -4.15
C GLU A 186 -33.54 -9.03 -3.06
N ARG A 187 -34.09 -8.87 -1.85
CA ARG A 187 -33.85 -9.78 -0.73
C ARG A 187 -34.51 -11.13 -0.97
N GLU A 188 -35.70 -11.18 -1.58
CA GLU A 188 -36.37 -12.45 -1.91
C GLU A 188 -35.64 -13.22 -3.01
N GLU A 189 -35.11 -12.51 -4.02
CA GLU A 189 -34.25 -13.12 -5.03
C GLU A 189 -32.94 -13.64 -4.43
N TYR A 190 -32.29 -12.84 -3.59
CA TYR A 190 -31.08 -13.24 -2.87
C TYR A 190 -31.30 -14.48 -1.98
N LYS A 191 -32.48 -14.62 -1.34
CA LYS A 191 -32.84 -15.82 -0.59
C LYS A 191 -32.97 -17.05 -1.48
N LYS A 192 -33.50 -16.92 -2.70
CA LYS A 192 -33.61 -18.04 -3.65
C LYS A 192 -32.23 -18.54 -4.07
N GLU A 193 -31.34 -17.63 -4.45
CA GLU A 193 -29.95 -17.96 -4.80
C GLU A 193 -29.21 -18.63 -3.64
N LEU A 194 -29.38 -18.13 -2.42
CA LEU A 194 -28.78 -18.75 -1.23
C LEU A 194 -29.30 -20.17 -0.98
N LYS A 195 -30.60 -20.42 -1.17
CA LYS A 195 -31.17 -21.77 -1.03
C LYS A 195 -30.60 -22.72 -2.06
N GLU A 196 -30.46 -22.29 -3.31
CA GLU A 196 -29.87 -23.10 -4.36
C GLU A 196 -28.39 -23.42 -4.08
N TYR A 197 -27.62 -22.42 -3.62
CA TYR A 197 -26.24 -22.63 -3.20
C TYR A 197 -26.13 -23.65 -2.06
N ILE A 198 -27.01 -23.59 -1.05
CA ILE A 198 -27.05 -24.56 0.05
C ILE A 198 -27.38 -25.96 -0.46
N ASN A 199 -28.39 -26.10 -1.34
CA ASN A 199 -28.75 -27.39 -1.92
C ASN A 199 -27.58 -28.01 -2.70
N ASN A 200 -26.84 -27.21 -3.47
CA ASN A 200 -25.68 -27.70 -4.20
C ASN A 200 -24.56 -28.18 -3.26
N LEU A 201 -24.35 -27.49 -2.14
CA LEU A 201 -23.41 -27.93 -1.10
C LEU A 201 -23.86 -29.21 -0.40
N GLN A 202 -25.16 -29.38 -0.14
CA GLN A 202 -25.72 -30.59 0.47
C GLN A 202 -25.58 -31.80 -0.46
N LYS A 203 -25.89 -31.65 -1.76
CA LYS A 203 -25.65 -32.71 -2.75
C LYS A 203 -24.18 -33.11 -2.82
N LEU A 204 -23.28 -32.13 -2.84
CA LEU A 204 -21.85 -32.39 -2.82
C LEU A 204 -21.43 -33.17 -1.56
N MET A 205 -22.06 -32.93 -0.41
CA MET A 205 -21.81 -33.72 0.79
C MET A 205 -22.34 -35.15 0.71
N GLU A 206 -23.42 -35.41 -0.02
CA GLU A 206 -23.96 -36.76 -0.24
C GLU A 206 -23.08 -37.57 -1.20
N GLU A 207 -22.30 -36.89 -2.04
CA GLU A 207 -21.36 -37.49 -3.01
C GLU A 207 -19.95 -37.74 -2.44
N LEU A 208 -19.68 -37.33 -1.19
CA LEU A 208 -18.40 -37.47 -0.48
C LEU A 208 -18.43 -38.62 0.54
#